data_AF-T2IH33-F1
#
_entry.id   AF-T2IH33-F1
#
_cell.length_a   1.000
_cell.length_b   1.000
_cell.length_c   1.000
_cell.angle_alpha   90.00
_cell.angle_beta   90.00
_cell.angle_gamma   90.00
#
_symmetry.space_group_name_H-M   'P 1'
#
loop_
_entity.id
_entity.type
_entity.pdbx_description
1 polymer ?
#
loop_
_entity_poly.entity_id
_entity_poly.type
_entity_poly.pdbx_seq_one_letter_code
_entity_poly.pdbx_strand_id
1 'polypeptide(L)' 'MENTISERMSLSQCINQSITVEDLEIPDPKSIFNYANNVSSANTSAAEFESLAIEILEKIGA' A
#
# COMPACT_ATOMS: atom_id res chain seq x y z
N MET A 1 -7.07 14.19 -15.33
CA MET A 1 -6.02 14.18 -14.28
C MET A 1 -5.36 12.82 -14.37
N GLU A 2 -4.04 12.74 -14.33
CA GLU A 2 -3.32 11.46 -14.26
C GLU A 2 -2.99 11.23 -12.79
N ASN A 3 -3.61 10.22 -12.16
CA ASN A 3 -3.30 9.88 -10.78
C ASN A 3 -1.88 9.30 -10.72
N THR A 4 -1.14 9.65 -9.68
CA THR A 4 0.22 9.17 -9.47
C THR A 4 0.45 8.90 -7.99
N ILE A 5 1.38 7.99 -7.71
CA ILE A 5 1.86 7.75 -6.34
C ILE A 5 3.12 8.58 -6.14
N SER A 6 3.01 9.62 -5.30
CA SER A 6 4.11 10.49 -4.91
C SER A 6 4.89 9.86 -3.75
N GLU A 7 4.19 9.26 -2.79
CA GLU A 7 4.80 8.63 -1.60
C GLU A 7 5.18 7.17 -1.85
N ARG A 8 6.17 6.96 -2.72
CA ARG A 8 6.60 5.61 -3.16
C ARG A 8 7.37 4.83 -2.09
N MET A 9 8.00 5.54 -1.15
CA MET A 9 8.72 4.89 -0.05
C MET A 9 7.76 4.12 0.86
N SER A 10 6.67 4.75 1.28
CA SER A 10 5.63 4.10 2.09
C SER A 10 5.02 2.88 1.37
N LEU A 11 4.78 3.00 0.05
CA LEU A 11 4.31 1.88 -0.78
C LEU A 11 5.31 0.72 -0.81
N SER A 12 6.60 1.01 -0.97
CA SER A 12 7.66 -0.01 -0.97
C SER A 12 7.84 -0.66 0.41
N GLN A 13 7.64 0.09 1.48
CA GLN A 13 7.82 -0.42 2.85
C GLN A 13 6.67 -1.33 3.30
N CYS A 14 5.46 -1.17 2.75
CA CYS A 14 4.32 -1.99 3.15
C CYS A 14 4.51 -3.49 2.83
N ILE A 15 5.29 -3.82 1.79
CA ILE A 15 5.61 -5.21 1.43
C ILE A 15 6.78 -5.79 2.23
N ASN A 16 7.55 -4.96 2.93
CA ASN A 16 8.72 -5.37 3.73
C ASN A 16 8.36 -5.64 5.20
N GLN A 17 7.07 -5.72 5.52
CA GLN A 17 6.63 -6.06 6.86
C GLN A 17 6.92 -7.54 7.14
N SER A 18 7.24 -7.86 8.40
CA SER A 18 7.44 -9.21 8.90
C SER A 18 6.57 -9.43 10.15
N ILE A 19 6.27 -10.69 10.43
CA ILE A 19 5.68 -11.12 11.69
C ILE A 19 6.53 -12.21 12.32
N THR A 20 6.52 -12.22 13.64
CA THR A 20 7.10 -13.30 14.44
C THR A 20 6.03 -14.36 14.68
N VAL A 21 6.29 -15.58 14.21
CA VAL A 21 5.48 -16.76 14.48
C VAL A 21 6.37 -17.75 15.22
N GLU A 22 6.06 -17.98 16.49
CA GLU A 22 6.93 -18.73 17.42
C GLU A 22 8.34 -18.10 17.46
N ASP A 23 9.36 -18.81 16.98
CA ASP A 23 10.75 -18.34 16.92
C ASP A 23 11.19 -17.97 15.50
N LEU A 24 10.26 -17.89 14.53
CA LEU A 24 10.55 -17.58 13.13
C LEU A 24 10.04 -16.19 12.76
N GLU A 25 10.90 -15.40 12.10
CA GLU A 25 10.51 -14.16 11.44
C GLU A 25 10.15 -14.47 9.98
N ILE A 26 8.89 -14.26 9.60
CA ILE A 26 8.38 -14.53 8.26
C ILE A 26 7.83 -13.24 7.62
N PRO A 27 7.93 -13.08 6.28
CA PRO A 27 7.31 -11.94 5.60
C PRO A 27 5.80 -11.91 5.82
N ASP A 28 5.27 -10.73 6.15
CA ASP A 28 3.84 -10.42 6.25
C ASP A 28 3.52 -9.33 5.24
N PRO A 29 3.47 -9.65 3.93
CA PRO A 29 3.22 -8.64 2.91
C PRO A 29 1.82 -8.04 3.10
N LYS A 30 1.75 -6.88 3.74
CA LYS A 30 0.51 -6.15 3.95
C LYS A 30 0.24 -5.24 2.77
N SER A 31 -1.03 -5.20 2.36
CA SER A 31 -1.53 -4.14 1.50
C SER A 31 -1.18 -2.77 2.09
N ILE A 32 -0.94 -1.77 1.24
CA ILE A 32 -0.70 -0.38 1.66
C ILE A 32 -1.83 0.15 2.57
N PHE A 33 -3.06 -0.32 2.38
CA PHE A 33 -4.20 0.00 3.26
C PHE A 33 -4.03 -0.53 4.68
N ASN A 34 -3.57 -1.77 4.82
CA ASN A 34 -3.31 -2.38 6.13
C ASN A 34 -2.08 -1.75 6.81
N TYR A 35 -1.06 -1.37 6.04
CA TYR A 35 0.12 -0.68 6.55
C TYR A 35 -0.23 0.72 7.06
N ALA A 36 -1.05 1.46 6.32
CA ALA A 36 -1.52 2.80 6.68
C ALA A 36 -2.32 2.83 8.00
N ASN A 37 -3.03 1.75 8.35
CA ASN A 37 -3.70 1.63 9.66
C ASN A 37 -2.72 1.68 10.85
N ASN A 38 -1.47 1.29 10.65
CA ASN A 38 -0.44 1.23 11.70
C ASN A 38 0.62 2.31 11.56
N VAL A 39 0.81 2.85 10.36
CA VAL A 39 1.83 3.85 10.03
C VAL A 39 1.15 5.04 9.35
N SER A 40 0.87 6.09 10.13
CA SER A 40 0.11 7.26 9.68
C SER A 40 0.76 8.00 8.50
N SER A 41 2.09 7.97 8.37
CA SER A 41 2.80 8.55 7.22
C SER A 41 2.55 7.81 5.90
N ALA A 42 1.94 6.62 5.93
CA ALA A 42 1.56 5.87 4.73
C ALA A 42 0.16 6.21 4.21
N ASN A 43 -0.63 7.02 4.93
CA ASN A 43 -2.00 7.39 4.54
C ASN A 43 -2.08 8.06 3.16
N THR A 44 -1.15 8.96 2.85
CA THR A 44 -1.09 9.63 1.53
C THR A 44 -0.90 8.60 0.42
N SER A 45 0.06 7.69 0.59
CA SER A 45 0.35 6.62 -0.39
C SER A 45 -0.85 5.68 -0.58
N ALA A 46 -1.58 5.37 0.49
CA ALA A 46 -2.80 4.56 0.41
C ALA A 46 -3.91 5.25 -0.39
N ALA A 47 -4.17 6.54 -0.14
CA ALA A 47 -5.18 7.31 -0.87
C ALA A 47 -4.83 7.49 -2.36
N GLU A 48 -3.55 7.73 -2.66
CA GLU A 48 -3.04 7.80 -4.03
C GLU A 48 -3.18 6.47 -4.76
N PHE A 49 -2.87 5.36 -4.07
CA PHE A 49 -3.04 4.01 -4.61
C PHE A 49 -4.50 3.71 -4.94
N GLU A 50 -5.44 4.05 -4.05
CA GLU A 50 -6.88 3.88 -4.29
C GLU A 50 -7.35 4.69 -5.50
N SER A 51 -6.98 5.97 -5.57
CA SER A 51 -7.34 6.85 -6.68
C SER A 51 -6.83 6.32 -8.02
N LEU A 52 -5.59 5.82 -8.06
CA LEU A 52 -5.01 5.22 -9.25
C LEU A 52 -5.70 3.90 -9.63
N ALA A 53 -6.06 3.07 -8.64
CA ALA A 53 -6.78 1.83 -8.89
C ALA A 53 -8.16 2.08 -9.50
N ILE A 54 -8.90 3.07 -8.99
CA ILE A 54 -10.19 3.50 -9.55
C ILE A 54 -10.02 3.97 -11.00
N GLU A 55 -9.02 4.82 -11.27
CA GLU A 55 -8.75 5.29 -12.64
C GLU A 55 -8.47 4.13 -13.61
N ILE A 56 -7.72 3.11 -13.17
CA ILE A 56 -7.45 1.92 -13.99
C ILE A 56 -8.76 1.16 -14.26
N LEU A 57 -9.58 0.93 -13.24
CA LEU A 57 -10.86 0.23 -13.38
C LEU A 57 -11.80 0.95 -14.36
N GLU A 58 -11.91 2.28 -14.25
CA GLU A 58 -12.69 3.09 -15.19
C GLU A 58 -12.16 2.99 -16.62
N LYS A 59 -10.83 2.99 -16.81
CA LYS A 59 -10.21 2.90 -18.15
C LYS A 59 -10.36 1.53 -18.80
N ILE A 60 -10.40 0.45 -18.02
CA ILE A 60 -10.61 -0.90 -18.56
C ILE A 60 -12.09 -1.24 -18.76
N GLY A 61 -13.00 -0.36 -18.37
CA GLY A 61 -14.44 -0.53 -18.52
C GLY A 61 -15.07 -1.49 -17.51
N ALA A 62 -14.50 -1.58 -16.30
CA ALA A 62 -15.06 -2.32 -15.18
C ALA A 62 -16.25 -1.58 -14.52
#